data_AF-A0A7X4ERK1-F1
#
_entry.id   AF-A0A7X4ERK1-F1
#
_cell.length_a   1.000
_cell.length_b   1.000
_cell.length_c   1.000
_cell.angle_alpha   90.00
_cell.angle_beta   90.00
_cell.angle_gamma   90.00
#
_symmetry.space_group_name_H-M   'P 1'
#
loop_
_entity.id
_entity.type
_entity.pdbx_description
1 polymer ?
#
loop_
_entity_poly.entity_id
_entity_poly.type
_entity_poly.pdbx_seq_one_letter_code
_entity_poly.pdbx_strand_id
1 'polypeptide(L)'
;MARYLKRGQSAEVTAREDDRVREAVERIIADIGSRGDAALREYSERFDRWLPDSFRLDADAIEACRKSLSDRVIDDIRFAQAQIRNFARAQRDALRDVEVETLPGVVLGHRNL
;
A
#
# COMPACT_ATOMS: atom_id res chain seq x y z
N MET A 1 -14.28 -12.08 40.82
CA MET A 1 -13.88 -10.80 40.19
C MET A 1 -12.66 -11.06 39.31
N ALA A 2 -12.66 -10.61 38.06
CA ALA A 2 -11.54 -10.83 37.14
C ALA A 2 -10.34 -9.94 37.50
N ARG A 3 -9.13 -10.52 37.58
CA ARG A 3 -7.87 -9.79 37.76
C ARG A 3 -7.29 -9.46 36.38
N TYR A 4 -7.26 -8.18 36.03
CA TYR A 4 -6.67 -7.71 34.78
C TYR A 4 -5.16 -7.52 34.95
N LEU A 5 -4.36 -8.25 34.16
CA LEU A 5 -2.89 -8.19 34.17
C LEU A 5 -2.34 -7.01 33.33
N LYS A 6 -3.13 -6.52 32.37
CA LYS A 6 -2.85 -5.33 31.56
C LYS A 6 -4.17 -4.61 31.30
N ARG A 7 -4.19 -3.30 31.53
CA ARG A 7 -5.31 -2.42 31.16
C ARG A 7 -4.89 -1.62 29.93
N GLY A 8 -5.84 -1.38 29.03
CA GLY A 8 -5.62 -0.43 27.93
C GLY A 8 -5.31 0.97 28.48
N GLN A 9 -4.71 1.81 27.64
CA GLN A 9 -4.58 3.23 27.94
C GLN A 9 -5.98 3.87 28.10
N SER A 10 -6.07 4.96 28.87
CA SER A 10 -7.33 5.69 28.98
C SER A 10 -7.68 6.31 27.62
N ALA A 11 -8.98 6.52 27.38
CA ALA A 11 -9.46 7.14 26.15
C ALA A 11 -8.78 8.52 25.90
N GLU A 12 -8.55 9.29 26.96
CA GLU A 12 -7.84 10.57 26.89
C GLU A 12 -6.39 10.44 26.45
N VAL A 13 -5.69 9.39 26.89
CA VAL A 13 -4.29 9.14 26.48
C VAL A 13 -4.26 8.72 25.03
N THR A 14 -5.15 7.80 24.61
CA THR A 14 -5.26 7.39 23.21
C THR A 14 -5.54 8.57 22.29
N ALA A 15 -6.52 9.42 22.64
CA ALA A 15 -6.88 10.59 21.82
C ALA A 15 -5.71 11.57 21.66
N ARG A 16 -4.93 11.80 22.72
CA ARG A 16 -3.74 12.67 22.65
C ARG A 16 -2.63 12.09 21.77
N GLU A 17 -2.41 10.78 21.81
CA GLU A 17 -1.43 10.13 20.93
C GLU A 17 -1.90 10.17 19.47
N ASP A 18 -3.20 9.95 19.21
CA ASP A 18 -3.78 10.06 17.88
C ASP A 18 -3.63 11.49 17.32
N ASP A 19 -3.86 12.51 18.14
CA ASP A 19 -3.64 13.91 17.75
C ASP A 19 -2.18 14.18 17.37
N ARG A 20 -1.22 13.68 18.16
CA ARG A 20 0.21 13.81 17.87
C ARG A 20 0.62 13.10 16.58
N VAL A 21 0.08 11.90 16.34
CA VAL A 21 0.35 11.15 15.12
C VAL A 21 -0.22 11.88 13.91
N ARG A 22 -1.47 12.38 14.00
CA ARG A 22 -2.09 13.17 12.94
C ARG A 22 -1.26 14.39 12.58
N GLU A 23 -0.89 15.20 13.57
CA GLU A 23 -0.06 16.40 13.36
C GLU A 23 1.30 16.04 12.73
N ALA A 24 1.90 14.93 13.14
CA ALA A 24 3.16 14.48 12.56
C ALA A 24 3.03 14.08 11.08
N VAL A 25 1.99 13.32 10.74
CA VAL A 25 1.72 12.88 9.36
C VAL A 25 1.38 14.07 8.47
N GLU A 26 0.50 14.98 8.93
CA GLU A 26 0.14 16.19 8.19
C GLU A 26 1.37 17.04 7.85
N ARG A 27 2.27 17.23 8.82
CA ARG A 27 3.53 17.95 8.60
C ARG A 27 4.43 17.23 7.59
N ILE A 28 4.61 15.92 7.69
CA ILE A 28 5.44 15.16 6.74
C ILE A 28 4.88 15.29 5.31
N ILE A 29 3.57 15.15 5.14
CA ILE A 29 2.91 15.30 3.83
C ILE A 29 3.09 16.72 3.30
N ALA A 30 2.92 17.75 4.13
CA ALA A 30 3.11 19.14 3.74
C ALA A 30 4.56 19.45 3.34
N ASP A 31 5.53 18.92 4.08
CA ASP A 31 6.95 19.07 3.79
C ASP A 31 7.33 18.40 2.46
N ILE A 32 6.87 17.16 2.24
CA ILE A 32 7.12 16.44 0.98
C ILE A 32 6.41 17.15 -0.18
N GLY A 33 5.18 17.61 0.01
CA GLY A 33 4.44 18.34 -1.02
C GLY A 33 5.10 19.66 -1.43
N SER A 34 5.76 20.35 -0.49
CA SER A 34 6.42 21.64 -0.75
C SER A 34 7.89 21.54 -1.18
N ARG A 35 8.64 20.55 -0.67
CA ARG A 35 10.09 20.42 -0.88
C ARG A 35 10.50 19.16 -1.65
N GLY A 36 9.57 18.27 -1.96
CA GLY A 36 9.82 17.04 -2.72
C GLY A 36 10.89 16.16 -2.11
N ASP A 37 11.82 15.70 -2.95
CA ASP A 37 12.87 14.73 -2.59
C ASP A 37 13.82 15.23 -1.49
N ALA A 38 13.95 16.55 -1.29
CA ALA A 38 14.77 17.09 -0.21
C ALA A 38 14.18 16.70 1.17
N ALA A 39 12.87 16.89 1.35
CA ALA A 39 12.17 16.44 2.56
C ALA A 39 12.20 14.92 2.69
N LEU A 40 12.02 14.19 1.58
CA LEU A 40 12.08 12.72 1.58
C LEU A 40 13.43 12.22 2.10
N ARG A 41 14.55 12.81 1.64
CA ARG A 41 15.91 12.46 2.11
C ARG A 41 16.11 12.75 3.60
N GLU A 42 15.70 13.93 4.07
CA GLU A 42 15.76 14.28 5.49
C GLU A 42 14.99 13.29 6.36
N TYR A 43 13.78 12.90 5.94
CA TYR A 43 12.96 11.95 6.68
C TYR A 43 13.52 10.52 6.64
N SER A 44 14.05 10.07 5.50
CA SER A 44 14.69 8.75 5.40
C SER A 44 15.95 8.66 6.26
N GLU A 45 16.77 9.73 6.31
CA GLU A 45 17.89 9.80 7.25
C GLU A 45 17.42 9.74 8.70
N ARG A 46 16.40 10.52 9.04
CA ARG A 46 15.91 10.64 10.42
C ARG A 46 15.31 9.33 10.95
N PHE A 47 14.49 8.66 10.15
CA PHE A 47 13.72 7.50 10.61
C PHE A 47 14.42 6.18 10.32
N ASP A 48 15.02 6.03 9.13
CA ASP A 48 15.60 4.77 8.68
C ASP A 48 17.13 4.77 8.75
N ARG A 49 17.75 5.95 8.96
CA ARG A 49 19.21 6.15 8.86
C ARG A 49 19.74 5.68 7.51
N TRP A 50 18.96 5.91 6.46
CA TRP A 50 19.22 5.42 5.12
C TRP A 50 19.19 6.58 4.11
N LEU A 51 20.31 6.75 3.40
CA LEU A 51 20.55 7.86 2.48
C LEU A 51 21.26 7.34 1.22
N PRO A 52 20.56 6.59 0.36
CA PRO A 52 21.14 6.15 -0.90
C PRO A 52 21.24 7.30 -1.90
N ASP A 53 22.15 7.18 -2.87
CA ASP A 53 22.23 8.12 -3.99
C ASP A 53 20.91 8.14 -4.80
N SER A 54 20.28 6.97 -4.94
CA SER A 54 18.96 6.79 -5.57
C SER A 54 18.06 5.93 -4.70
N PHE A 55 16.84 6.39 -4.44
CA PHE A 55 15.80 5.56 -3.82
C PHE A 55 15.25 4.49 -4.77
N ARG A 56 15.34 4.71 -6.08
CA ARG A 56 14.94 3.73 -7.07
C ARG A 56 16.06 2.74 -7.29
N LEU A 57 15.79 1.46 -7.02
CA LEU A 57 16.71 0.37 -7.35
C LEU A 57 16.89 0.27 -8.88
N ASP A 58 18.12 0.10 -9.31
CA ASP A 58 18.45 -0.21 -10.70
C ASP A 58 18.23 -1.70 -11.00
N ALA A 59 18.34 -2.06 -12.28
CA ALA A 59 18.11 -3.43 -12.73
C ALA A 59 19.13 -4.43 -12.15
N ASP A 60 20.37 -3.99 -11.93
CA ASP A 60 21.45 -4.85 -11.44
C ASP A 60 21.26 -5.17 -9.96
N ALA A 61 20.87 -4.18 -9.14
CA ALA A 61 20.51 -4.36 -7.75
C ALA A 61 19.30 -5.29 -7.60
N ILE A 62 18.29 -5.15 -8.46
CA ILE A 62 17.12 -6.03 -8.48
C ILE A 62 17.53 -7.47 -8.78
N GLU A 63 18.35 -7.69 -9.82
CA GLU A 63 18.78 -9.03 -10.19
C GLU A 63 19.72 -9.65 -9.15
N ALA A 64 20.57 -8.84 -8.48
CA ALA A 64 21.39 -9.29 -7.36
C ALA A 64 20.52 -9.76 -6.18
N CYS A 65 19.50 -9.00 -5.78
CA CYS A 65 18.54 -9.40 -4.76
C CYS A 65 17.78 -10.67 -5.16
N ARG A 66 17.41 -10.81 -6.44
CA ARG A 66 16.74 -12.02 -6.93
C ARG A 66 17.66 -13.25 -6.83
N LYS A 67 18.93 -13.11 -7.21
CA LYS A 67 19.95 -14.17 -7.13
C LYS A 67 20.33 -14.55 -5.70
N SER A 68 20.09 -13.68 -4.71
CA SER A 68 20.32 -14.02 -3.30
C SER A 68 19.25 -14.93 -2.70
N LEU A 69 18.15 -15.18 -3.41
CA LEU A 69 17.08 -16.07 -2.96
C LEU A 69 17.33 -17.50 -3.43
N SER A 70 16.85 -18.48 -2.65
CA SER A 70 16.88 -19.88 -3.08
C SER A 70 15.81 -20.16 -4.13
N ASP A 71 16.07 -21.17 -4.98
CA ASP A 71 15.12 -21.59 -6.03
C ASP A 71 13.75 -21.93 -5.46
N ARG A 72 13.71 -22.57 -4.29
CA ARG A 72 12.44 -22.88 -3.60
C ARG A 72 11.63 -21.64 -3.26
N VAL A 73 12.25 -20.60 -2.72
CA VAL A 73 11.57 -19.34 -2.39
C VAL A 73 11.04 -18.68 -3.67
N ILE A 74 11.83 -18.70 -4.74
CA ILE A 74 11.42 -18.17 -6.04
C ILE A 74 10.20 -18.92 -6.57
N ASP A 75 10.20 -20.25 -6.49
CA ASP A 75 9.10 -21.08 -6.98
C ASP A 75 7.83 -20.92 -6.15
N ASP A 76 7.95 -20.83 -4.81
CA ASP A 76 6.82 -20.55 -3.91
C ASP A 76 6.17 -19.19 -4.25
N ILE A 77 6.98 -18.14 -4.47
CA ILE A 77 6.50 -16.81 -4.87
C ILE A 77 5.83 -16.87 -6.25
N ARG A 78 6.42 -17.56 -7.23
CA ARG A 78 5.85 -17.72 -8.58
C ARG A 78 4.51 -18.43 -8.54
N PHE A 79 4.39 -19.49 -7.73
CA PHE A 79 3.14 -20.20 -7.55
C PHE A 79 2.06 -19.27 -6.97
N ALA A 80 2.37 -18.54 -5.89
CA ALA A 80 1.44 -17.60 -5.28
C ALA A 80 1.02 -16.50 -6.26
N GLN A 81 1.96 -15.91 -7.01
CA GLN A 81 1.67 -14.91 -8.04
C GLN A 81 0.75 -15.45 -9.13
N ALA A 82 0.94 -16.70 -9.57
CA ALA A 82 0.08 -17.33 -10.56
C ALA A 82 -1.35 -17.48 -10.05
N GLN A 83 -1.55 -17.96 -8.81
CA GLN A 83 -2.88 -18.12 -8.22
C GLN A 83 -3.59 -16.76 -8.05
N ILE A 84 -2.90 -15.76 -7.50
CA ILE A 84 -3.43 -14.41 -7.32
C ILE A 84 -3.83 -13.81 -8.67
N ARG A 85 -2.96 -13.92 -9.68
CA ARG A 85 -3.22 -13.39 -11.03
C ARG A 85 -4.40 -14.08 -11.69
N ASN A 86 -4.51 -15.40 -11.55
CA ASN A 86 -5.62 -16.17 -12.13
C ASN A 86 -6.96 -15.70 -11.57
N PHE A 87 -7.05 -15.54 -10.25
CA PHE A 87 -8.28 -15.09 -9.62
C PHE A 87 -8.59 -13.62 -9.90
N ALA A 88 -7.59 -12.73 -9.84
CA ALA A 88 -7.76 -11.32 -10.19
C ALA A 88 -8.20 -11.13 -11.65
N ARG A 89 -7.70 -11.95 -12.57
CA ARG A 89 -8.19 -11.99 -13.96
C ARG A 89 -9.65 -12.41 -14.03
N ALA A 90 -10.04 -13.48 -13.34
CA ALA A 90 -11.43 -13.92 -13.29
C ALA A 90 -12.36 -12.83 -12.74
N GLN A 91 -11.95 -12.11 -11.68
CA GLN A 91 -12.71 -10.97 -11.14
C GLN A 91 -12.84 -9.84 -12.16
N ARG A 92 -11.74 -9.44 -12.79
CA ARG A 92 -11.75 -8.39 -13.82
C ARG A 92 -12.61 -8.79 -15.02
N ASP A 93 -12.51 -10.03 -15.47
CA ASP A 93 -13.27 -10.53 -16.63
C ASP A 93 -14.78 -10.70 -16.30
N ALA A 94 -15.13 -10.70 -15.01
CA ALA A 94 -16.50 -10.63 -14.52
C ALA A 94 -17.06 -9.20 -14.44
N LEU A 95 -16.21 -8.17 -14.41
CA LEU A 95 -16.62 -6.76 -14.49
C LEU A 95 -17.03 -6.45 -15.94
N ARG A 96 -18.29 -6.74 -16.26
CA ARG A 96 -18.89 -6.48 -17.56
C ARG A 96 -19.79 -5.26 -17.50
N ASP A 97 -19.72 -4.46 -18.54
CA ASP A 97 -20.67 -3.36 -18.73
C ASP A 97 -22.10 -3.93 -18.81
N VAL A 98 -23.04 -3.19 -18.25
CA VAL A 98 -24.47 -3.51 -18.32
C VAL A 98 -25.12 -2.49 -19.22
N GLU A 99 -25.90 -2.96 -20.19
CA GLU A 99 -26.74 -2.14 -21.05
C GLU A 99 -28.05 -2.89 -21.30
N VAL A 100 -29.18 -2.25 -20.96
CA VAL A 100 -30.51 -2.85 -21.03
C VAL A 100 -31.50 -1.82 -21.54
N GLU A 101 -32.21 -2.14 -22.62
CA GLU A 101 -33.37 -1.37 -23.07
C GLU A 101 -34.60 -1.76 -22.24
N THR A 102 -35.08 -0.86 -21.38
CA THR A 102 -36.19 -1.16 -20.45
C THR A 102 -37.57 -0.83 -21.03
N LEU A 103 -37.62 0.13 -21.96
CA LEU A 103 -38.76 0.50 -22.79
C LEU A 103 -38.25 0.85 -24.19
N PRO A 104 -39.08 0.80 -25.25
CA PRO A 104 -38.65 1.19 -26.60
C PRO A 104 -38.00 2.58 -26.61
N GLY A 105 -36.72 2.63 -26.97
CA GLY A 105 -35.89 3.84 -27.02
C GLY A 105 -35.24 4.27 -25.69
N VAL A 106 -35.43 3.54 -24.59
CA VAL A 106 -34.87 3.87 -23.25
C VAL A 106 -33.85 2.81 -22.82
N VAL A 107 -32.56 3.17 -22.90
CA VAL A 107 -31.43 2.30 -22.53
C VAL A 107 -30.82 2.76 -21.21
N LEU A 108 -30.72 1.83 -20.25
CA LEU A 108 -30.08 2.02 -18.96
C LEU A 108 -28.86 1.11 -18.83
N GLY A 109 -27.82 1.57 -18.13
CA GLY A 109 -26.59 0.79 -18.01
C GLY A 109 -25.52 1.42 -17.13
N HIS A 110 -24.43 0.70 -16.94
CA HIS A 110 -23.19 1.21 -16.36
C HIS A 110 -21.99 0.64 -17.12
N ARG A 111 -20.93 1.44 -17.20
CA ARG A 111 -19.64 1.01 -17.77
C ARG A 111 -18.59 0.91 -16.67
N ASN A 112 -17.80 -0.14 -16.71
CA ASN A 112 -16.65 -0.31 -15.84
C ASN A 112 -15.44 0.34 -16.54
N LEU A 113 -14.94 1.46 -15.99
CA LEU A 113 -13.72 2.17 -16.44
C LEU A 113 -12.48 1.70 -15.66
#